data_AF-A0A9E0YEP8-F1
#
_entry.id   AF-A0A9E0YEP8-F1
#
_cell.length_a   1.000
_cell.length_b   1.000
_cell.length_c   1.000
_cell.angle_alpha   90.00
_cell.angle_beta   90.00
_cell.angle_gamma   90.00
#
_symmetry.space_group_name_H-M   'P 1'
#
loop_
_entity.id
_entity.type
_entity.pdbx_description
1 polymer ?
#
loop_
_entity_poly.entity_id
_entity_poly.type
_entity_poly.pdbx_seq_one_letter_code
_entity_poly.pdbx_strand_id
1 'polypeptide(L)'
;MNDSAQRDRLNQIFNTALVSSHAETKPDAAGEIHALMESPGFGAILQSIQLLAGDQGISEIEAAREMIRTFRRMDRLWTDYLVSEGVERLKLSN
;
A
#
# COMPACT_ATOMS: atom_id res chain seq x y z
N MET A 1 26.28 -6.28 0.68
CA MET A 1 25.19 -5.95 1.64
C MET A 1 24.18 -7.08 1.53
N ASN A 2 23.83 -7.75 2.63
CA ASN A 2 23.00 -8.96 2.59
C ASN A 2 21.58 -8.59 2.12
N ASP A 3 21.09 -9.27 1.10
CA ASP A 3 19.82 -8.96 0.42
C ASP A 3 18.62 -9.06 1.41
N SER A 4 18.71 -9.97 2.38
CA SER A 4 17.72 -10.11 3.45
C SER A 4 17.67 -8.89 4.39
N ALA A 5 18.82 -8.37 4.80
CA ALA A 5 18.89 -7.22 5.72
C ALA A 5 18.32 -5.95 5.09
N GLN A 6 18.52 -5.76 3.79
CA GLN A 6 17.92 -4.65 3.05
C GLN A 6 16.40 -4.81 2.96
N ARG A 7 15.91 -6.02 2.69
CA ARG A 7 14.48 -6.33 2.63
C ARG A 7 13.79 -6.07 3.97
N ASP A 8 14.38 -6.51 5.08
CA ASP A 8 13.84 -6.30 6.42
C ASP A 8 13.76 -4.82 6.78
N ARG A 9 14.80 -4.05 6.42
CA ARG A 9 14.80 -2.59 6.61
C ARG A 9 13.69 -1.90 5.82
N LEU A 10 13.50 -2.29 4.56
CA LEU A 10 12.44 -1.72 3.72
C LEU A 10 11.05 -2.08 4.24
N ASN A 11 10.84 -3.31 4.73
CA ASN A 11 9.60 -3.72 5.39
C ASN A 11 9.29 -2.85 6.61
N GLN A 12 10.28 -2.58 7.46
CA GLN A 12 10.10 -1.73 8.64
C GLN A 12 9.72 -0.29 8.27
N ILE A 13 10.41 0.29 7.28
CA ILE A 13 10.12 1.65 6.79
C ILE A 13 8.70 1.70 6.22
N PHE A 14 8.33 0.72 5.40
CA PHE A 14 7.00 0.63 4.80
C PHE A 14 5.90 0.57 5.87
N ASN A 15 6.04 -0.33 6.85
CA ASN A 15 5.06 -0.49 7.92
C ASN A 15 4.90 0.79 8.75
N THR A 16 6.01 1.48 9.04
CA THR A 16 5.98 2.76 9.77
C THR A 16 5.23 3.82 8.98
N ALA A 17 5.55 3.98 7.69
CA ALA A 17 4.91 4.93 6.81
C ALA A 17 3.39 4.68 6.73
N LEU A 18 3.00 3.41 6.54
CA LEU A 18 1.61 3.00 6.45
C LEU A 18 0.78 3.36 7.69
N VAL A 19 1.29 3.06 8.90
CA VAL A 19 0.61 3.40 10.15
C VAL A 19 0.50 4.91 10.32
N SER A 20 1.54 5.66 9.93
CA SER A 20 1.59 7.13 10.08
C SER A 20 0.76 7.89 9.04
N SER A 21 0.48 7.30 7.88
CA SER A 21 -0.18 7.98 6.75
C SER A 21 -1.72 7.99 6.82
N HIS A 22 -2.31 7.48 7.90
CA HIS A 22 -3.75 7.46 8.09
C HIS A 22 -4.27 8.90 8.33
N ALA A 23 -4.60 9.63 7.27
CA ALA A 23 -5.06 11.02 7.33
C ALA A 23 -6.27 11.31 6.43
N GLU A 24 -6.95 12.40 6.79
CA GLU A 24 -8.39 12.72 6.66
C GLU A 24 -9.01 12.80 5.25
N THR A 25 -10.32 12.56 5.23
CA THR A 25 -11.23 12.70 4.08
C THR A 25 -11.29 14.14 3.55
N LYS A 26 -11.07 14.33 2.24
CA LYS A 26 -11.37 15.56 1.51
C LYS A 26 -12.42 15.37 0.40
N PRO A 27 -13.16 16.42 0.00
CA PRO A 27 -14.40 16.28 -0.76
C PRO A 27 -14.25 16.29 -2.29
N ASP A 28 -13.08 16.63 -2.85
CA ASP A 28 -12.88 16.74 -4.30
C ASP A 28 -12.08 15.55 -4.86
N ALA A 29 -12.79 14.47 -5.18
CA ALA A 29 -12.19 13.25 -5.69
C ALA A 29 -11.56 13.41 -7.08
N ALA A 30 -12.10 14.26 -7.95
CA ALA A 30 -11.64 14.36 -9.34
C ALA A 30 -10.29 15.09 -9.44
N GLY A 31 -10.13 16.21 -8.74
CA GLY A 31 -8.87 16.94 -8.66
C GLY A 31 -7.75 16.11 -8.02
N GLU A 32 -8.07 15.39 -6.94
CA GLU A 32 -7.12 14.52 -6.24
C GLU A 32 -6.70 13.30 -7.08
N ILE A 33 -7.62 12.70 -7.86
CA ILE A 33 -7.28 11.60 -8.79
C ILE A 33 -6.28 12.09 -9.84
N HIS A 34 -6.51 13.26 -10.42
CA HIS A 34 -5.59 13.78 -11.43
C HIS A 34 -4.22 14.10 -10.84
N ALA A 35 -4.18 14.78 -9.69
CA ALA A 35 -2.93 15.06 -8.98
C ALA A 35 -2.17 13.79 -8.58
N LEU A 36 -2.89 12.73 -8.17
CA LEU A 36 -2.31 11.43 -7.88
C LEU A 36 -1.65 10.82 -9.12
N MET A 37 -2.35 10.82 -10.26
CA MET A 37 -1.85 10.21 -11.51
C MET A 37 -0.56 10.87 -12.01
N GLU A 38 -0.38 12.17 -11.76
CA GLU A 38 0.83 12.92 -12.10
C GLU A 38 1.92 12.83 -11.02
N SER A 39 1.65 12.19 -9.88
CA SER A 39 2.60 12.14 -8.78
C SER A 39 3.78 11.19 -9.06
N PRO A 40 4.99 11.51 -8.56
CA PRO A 40 6.13 10.60 -8.67
C PRO A 40 5.88 9.24 -8.01
N GLY A 41 5.08 9.21 -6.95
CA GLY A 41 4.69 7.97 -6.26
C GLY A 41 3.86 7.05 -7.15
N PHE A 42 2.91 7.61 -7.90
CA PHE A 42 2.15 6.85 -8.89
C PHE A 42 3.04 6.36 -10.05
N GLY A 43 3.98 7.19 -10.51
CA GLY A 43 4.99 6.79 -11.48
C GLY A 43 5.81 5.56 -11.04
N ALA A 44 6.21 5.50 -9.76
CA ALA A 44 6.91 4.33 -9.20
C ALA A 44 6.03 3.07 -9.15
N ILE A 45 4.72 3.23 -8.90
CA ILE A 45 3.76 2.12 -8.97
C ILE A 45 3.69 1.57 -10.40
N LEU A 46 3.61 2.43 -11.41
CA LEU A 46 3.58 2.02 -12.82
C LEU A 46 4.86 1.25 -13.22
N GLN A 47 6.04 1.71 -12.79
CA GLN A 47 7.30 0.99 -13.04
C GLN A 47 7.31 -0.39 -12.36
N SER A 48 6.72 -0.48 -11.17
CA SER A 48 6.61 -1.75 -10.44
C SER A 48 5.73 -2.77 -11.17
N ILE A 49 4.75 -2.33 -11.96
CA ILE A 49 3.95 -3.22 -12.83
C ILE A 49 4.83 -3.85 -13.90
N GLN A 50 5.70 -3.07 -14.54
CA GLN A 50 6.62 -3.57 -15.56
C GLN A 50 7.63 -4.57 -14.97
N LEU A 51 8.16 -4.25 -13.78
CA LEU A 51 9.05 -5.15 -13.05
C LEU A 51 8.34 -6.47 -12.71
N LEU A 52 7.12 -6.42 -12.20
CA LEU A 52 6.34 -7.60 -11.84
C LEU A 52 5.99 -8.46 -13.06
N ALA A 53 5.63 -7.83 -14.18
CA ALA A 53 5.38 -8.50 -15.45
C ALA A 53 6.63 -9.25 -15.94
N GLY A 54 7.79 -8.60 -15.88
CA GLY A 54 9.08 -9.19 -16.24
C GLY A 54 9.50 -10.35 -15.33
N ASP A 55 9.36 -10.19 -14.01
CA ASP A 55 9.76 -11.20 -13.01
C ASP A 55 8.91 -12.48 -13.10
N GLN A 56 7.60 -12.34 -13.35
CA GLN A 56 6.68 -13.47 -13.42
C GLN A 56 6.45 -14.02 -14.84
N GLY A 57 6.92 -13.33 -15.88
CA GLY A 57 6.67 -13.70 -17.27
C GLY A 57 5.20 -13.59 -17.68
N ILE A 58 4.47 -12.64 -17.11
CA ILE A 58 3.04 -12.38 -17.38
C ILE A 58 2.85 -11.06 -18.14
N SER A 59 1.65 -10.81 -18.68
CA SER A 59 1.36 -9.53 -19.33
C SER A 59 1.29 -8.37 -18.32
N GLU A 60 1.55 -7.14 -18.78
CA GLU A 60 1.41 -5.93 -17.95
C GLU A 60 0.00 -5.77 -17.39
N ILE A 61 -1.03 -6.20 -18.14
CA ILE A 61 -2.42 -6.18 -17.70
C ILE A 61 -2.63 -7.15 -16.52
N GLU A 62 -2.04 -8.35 -16.58
CA GLU A 62 -2.10 -9.34 -15.50
C GLU A 62 -1.31 -8.87 -14.27
N ALA A 63 -0.12 -8.33 -14.47
CA ALA A 63 0.70 -7.74 -13.41
C ALA A 63 -0.01 -6.57 -12.72
N ALA A 64 -0.65 -5.68 -13.48
CA ALA A 64 -1.46 -4.59 -12.93
C ALA A 64 -2.61 -5.11 -12.08
N ARG A 65 -3.33 -6.14 -12.57
CA ARG A 65 -4.41 -6.80 -11.80
C ARG A 65 -3.89 -7.43 -10.51
N GLU A 66 -2.72 -8.05 -10.55
CA GLU A 66 -2.08 -8.62 -9.36
C GLU A 66 -1.67 -7.55 -8.35
N MET A 67 -1.00 -6.49 -8.81
CA MET A 67 -0.61 -5.35 -7.98
C MET A 67 -1.82 -4.73 -7.27
N ILE A 68 -2.92 -4.50 -7.99
CA ILE A 68 -4.16 -3.96 -7.41
C ILE A 68 -4.81 -4.93 -6.42
N ARG A 69 -4.76 -6.24 -6.67
CA ARG A 69 -5.22 -7.25 -5.70
C ARG A 69 -4.38 -7.20 -4.43
N THR A 70 -3.07 -7.03 -4.54
CA THR A 70 -2.16 -6.89 -3.41
C THR A 70 -2.52 -5.65 -2.58
N PHE A 71 -2.68 -4.48 -3.20
CA PHE A 71 -3.10 -3.26 -2.49
C PHE A 71 -4.46 -3.42 -1.78
N ARG A 72 -5.46 -3.99 -2.44
CA ARG A 72 -6.78 -4.24 -1.81
C ARG A 72 -6.71 -5.22 -0.63
N ARG A 73 -5.85 -6.24 -0.73
CA ARG A 73 -5.63 -7.18 0.37
C ARG A 73 -4.95 -6.48 1.55
N MET A 74 -3.97 -5.62 1.27
CA MET A 74 -3.30 -4.82 2.30
C MET A 74 -4.32 -3.93 2.99
N ASP A 75 -5.05 -3.10 2.26
CA ASP A 75 -6.07 -2.19 2.79
C ASP A 75 -7.06 -2.90 3.74
N ARG A 76 -7.57 -4.08 3.32
CA ARG A 76 -8.43 -4.91 4.16
C ARG A 76 -7.74 -5.37 5.45
N LEU A 77 -6.56 -5.98 5.34
CA LEU A 77 -5.86 -6.54 6.50
C LEU A 77 -5.50 -5.46 7.52
N TRP A 78 -5.12 -4.27 7.06
CA TRP A 78 -4.79 -3.15 7.93
C TRP A 78 -6.02 -2.51 8.55
N THR A 79 -7.11 -2.38 7.80
CA THR A 79 -8.40 -1.96 8.34
C THR A 79 -8.88 -2.92 9.43
N ASP A 80 -8.86 -4.23 9.16
CA ASP A 80 -9.26 -5.26 10.12
C ASP A 80 -8.38 -5.22 11.38
N TYR A 81 -7.06 -5.04 11.21
CA TYR A 81 -6.11 -4.90 12.31
C TYR A 81 -6.41 -3.67 13.18
N LEU A 82 -6.56 -2.49 12.59
CA LEU A 82 -6.86 -1.25 13.32
C LEU A 82 -8.22 -1.31 14.04
N VAL A 83 -9.24 -1.91 13.41
CA VAL A 83 -10.54 -2.11 14.04
C VAL A 83 -10.41 -3.04 15.25
N SER A 84 -9.64 -4.12 15.14
CA SER A 84 -9.41 -5.05 16.25
C SER A 84 -8.68 -4.39 17.43
N GLU A 85 -7.63 -3.59 17.18
CA GLU A 85 -6.97 -2.80 18.23
C GLU A 85 -7.90 -1.76 18.85
N GLY A 86 -8.71 -1.08 18.05
CA GLY A 86 -9.69 -0.10 18.54
C GLY A 86 -10.73 -0.73 19.46
N VAL A 87 -11.25 -1.91 19.09
CA VAL A 87 -12.19 -2.69 19.91
C VAL A 87 -11.52 -3.17 21.21
N GLU A 88 -10.27 -3.62 21.16
CA GLU A 88 -9.52 -4.04 22.36
C GLU A 88 -9.29 -2.87 23.33
N ARG A 89 -8.91 -1.69 22.84
CA ARG A 89 -8.75 -0.48 23.67
C ARG A 89 -10.05 -0.07 24.34
N LEU A 90 -11.20 -0.17 23.65
CA LEU A 90 -12.51 0.11 24.23
C LEU A 90 -12.91 -0.90 25.32
N LYS A 91 -12.55 -2.18 25.16
CA LYS A 91 -12.79 -3.22 26.18
C LYS A 91 -11.92 -3.05 27.42
N LEU A 92 -10.71 -2.53 27.28
CA LEU A 92 -9.79 -2.25 28.39
C LEU A 92 -10.10 -0.91 29.12
N SER A 93 -10.92 -0.05 28.50
CA SER A 93 -11.31 1.26 29.06
C SER A 93 -12.67 1.26 29.76
N ASN A 94 -13.34 0.11 29.85
CA ASN A 94 -14.56 -0.16 30.63
C ASN A 94 -14.25 -1.18 31.74
#